data_AF-A0A1E5VED7-F1
#
_entry.id   AF-A0A1E5VED7-F1
#
_cell.length_a   1.000
_cell.length_b   1.000
_cell.length_c   1.000
_cell.angle_alpha   90.00
_cell.angle_beta   90.00
_cell.angle_gamma   90.00
#
_symmetry.space_group_name_H-M   'P 1'
#
loop_
_entity.id
_entity.type
_entity.pdbx_description
1 polymer ?
#
loop_
_entity_poly.entity_id
_entity_poly.type
_entity_poly.pdbx_seq_one_letter_code
_entity_poly.pdbx_strand_id
1 'polypeptide(L)'
;MGAGVRALVRRKQVDSERARPAGSGHQLRKELSVTQLVAIGVGSTIGAGVYVLVGTVAREHSGPALTLSFLIAGIAAALSAFCYAELASRCPSAGSAYHYSYICVGEGVAWLIGWALILEYTIGGSAVARGISPNLALFFGGPDSLPWILARHEIPWLDVVVDPCAAFLVFLVTGLLCVGIKESSFVQGVVTVLNCFVMLFVIIAGSYIGFQTGWVGYKVAGGFFPFGANGMLAGSATVFFAYIGFDSVASTAEEVKNPQRDLPLGIGTALSICCSLYMLVSIVIVGLVPYFAMDPDTPISSAFARHGMHWAMYLVTSGAVLALCSTLMGSLLPQPRILMAMARDGLLPSFFSDVHKTTQVPVKSTIVTGICAASLAFFMDVSQLAGMVSVGTLLAFTIVAVSILILRYVPPDEVPLPSSLQASFRLSQDNDEEKPRDSLGDEDHEQGASEISDVVVVESVNDPLIEKQLYASKLDEAKRRKTAACSIASVCIGVLVLTTSASATFLPFGGTWMRVGVWLVMGVFVYIFYGRTHSSLTDVVYVPVAQANEIFASSSSSGFVV
;
A
#
# COMPACT_ATOMS: atom_id res chain seq x y z
N MET A 1 -0.90 0.29 32.58
CA MET A 1 -1.60 0.76 31.36
C MET A 1 -3.03 0.24 31.34
N GLY A 2 -4.02 1.13 31.23
CA GLY A 2 -5.45 0.76 31.19
C GLY A 2 -5.78 -0.13 30.00
N ALA A 3 -6.81 -0.96 30.12
CA ALA A 3 -7.20 -1.97 29.11
C ALA A 3 -7.35 -1.41 27.68
N GLY A 4 -7.76 -0.15 27.53
CA GLY A 4 -7.86 0.51 26.22
C GLY A 4 -6.54 0.85 25.54
N VAL A 5 -5.50 1.21 26.30
CA VAL A 5 -4.16 1.47 25.73
C VAL A 5 -3.49 0.15 25.36
N ARG A 6 -3.77 -0.92 26.12
CA ARG A 6 -3.22 -2.25 25.85
C ARG A 6 -3.76 -2.85 24.54
N ALA A 7 -5.04 -2.61 24.21
CA ALA A 7 -5.62 -3.03 22.94
C ALA A 7 -4.95 -2.39 21.72
N LEU A 8 -4.61 -1.09 21.79
CA LEU A 8 -3.98 -0.35 20.69
C LEU A 8 -2.56 -0.82 20.33
N VAL A 9 -1.86 -1.45 21.28
CA VAL A 9 -0.45 -1.85 21.15
C VAL A 9 -0.30 -3.34 20.82
N ARG A 10 -1.40 -4.10 20.69
CA ARG A 10 -1.37 -5.52 20.33
C ARG A 10 -0.72 -5.71 18.96
N ARG A 11 0.32 -6.55 18.89
CA ARG A 11 1.04 -6.86 17.65
C ARG A 11 0.68 -8.24 17.16
N LYS A 12 0.58 -8.36 15.83
CA LYS A 12 0.36 -9.66 15.17
C LYS A 12 1.68 -10.39 15.02
N GLN A 13 1.69 -11.70 15.26
CA GLN A 13 2.86 -12.54 14.95
C GLN A 13 3.00 -12.70 13.44
N VAL A 14 4.23 -12.78 12.95
CA VAL A 14 4.48 -13.21 11.57
C VAL A 14 4.10 -14.68 11.50
N ASP A 15 2.94 -14.98 10.91
CA ASP A 15 2.49 -16.35 10.69
C ASP A 15 3.57 -17.08 9.85
N SER A 16 4.27 -18.03 10.46
CA SER A 16 5.13 -18.93 9.71
C SER A 16 4.22 -19.87 8.91
N GLU A 17 4.44 -20.01 7.59
CA GLU A 17 3.66 -20.93 6.73
C GLU A 17 3.60 -22.37 7.30
N ARG A 18 4.51 -22.75 8.22
CA ARG A 18 4.55 -24.04 8.91
C ARG A 18 3.50 -24.23 10.02
N ALA A 19 2.83 -23.19 10.51
CA ALA A 19 1.93 -23.28 11.67
C ALA A 19 0.42 -23.31 11.34
N ARG A 20 0.04 -23.29 10.05
CA ARG A 20 -1.38 -23.32 9.67
C ARG A 20 -1.85 -24.75 9.41
N PRO A 21 -2.81 -25.29 10.18
CA PRO A 21 -3.36 -26.62 9.92
C PRO A 21 -4.00 -26.65 8.53
N ALA A 22 -3.78 -27.75 7.80
CA ALA A 22 -4.11 -27.97 6.39
C ALA A 22 -5.62 -27.95 6.03
N GLY A 23 -6.47 -27.34 6.86
CA GLY A 23 -7.92 -27.24 6.66
C GLY A 23 -8.58 -25.94 7.13
N SER A 24 -7.81 -24.92 7.57
CA SER A 24 -8.39 -23.65 8.04
C SER A 24 -8.30 -22.52 6.99
N GLY A 25 -9.43 -22.23 6.33
CA GLY A 25 -9.63 -21.05 5.47
C GLY A 25 -9.41 -21.29 3.98
N HIS A 26 -10.33 -20.77 3.14
CA HIS A 26 -10.16 -20.75 1.69
C HIS A 26 -8.94 -19.89 1.32
N GLN A 27 -7.87 -20.54 0.83
CA GLN A 27 -6.62 -19.87 0.44
C GLN A 27 -6.71 -19.32 -0.99
N LEU A 28 -6.12 -18.14 -1.21
CA LEU A 28 -5.97 -17.59 -2.57
C LEU A 28 -5.04 -18.49 -3.40
N ARG A 29 -5.30 -18.56 -4.70
CA ARG A 29 -4.55 -19.45 -5.61
C ARG A 29 -3.22 -18.81 -5.99
N LYS A 30 -2.10 -19.52 -5.76
CA LYS A 30 -0.74 -19.08 -6.14
C LYS A 30 -0.52 -19.19 -7.66
N GLU A 31 -1.01 -18.21 -8.42
CA GLU A 31 -0.95 -18.18 -9.90
C GLU A 31 0.08 -17.20 -10.47
N LEU A 32 0.47 -16.17 -9.71
CA LEU A 32 1.23 -15.03 -10.24
C LEU A 32 2.74 -15.32 -10.36
N SER A 33 3.31 -14.97 -11.51
CA SER A 33 4.74 -14.98 -11.81
C SER A 33 5.36 -13.58 -11.80
N VAL A 34 6.70 -13.49 -11.79
CA VAL A 34 7.46 -12.21 -11.88
C VAL A 34 6.97 -11.34 -13.04
N THR A 35 6.77 -11.91 -14.22
CA THR A 35 6.32 -11.15 -15.41
C THR A 35 4.95 -10.51 -15.20
N GLN A 36 4.02 -11.21 -14.55
CA GLN A 36 2.70 -10.67 -14.22
C GLN A 36 2.80 -9.61 -13.12
N LEU A 37 3.67 -9.79 -12.13
CA LEU A 37 3.92 -8.79 -11.08
C LEU A 37 4.49 -7.49 -11.65
N VAL A 38 5.44 -7.58 -12.58
CA VAL A 38 5.97 -6.41 -13.30
C VAL A 38 4.87 -5.74 -14.10
N ALA A 39 4.05 -6.51 -14.82
CA ALA A 39 2.98 -5.93 -15.61
C ALA A 39 1.88 -5.30 -14.73
N ILE A 40 1.54 -5.89 -13.59
CA ILE A 40 0.63 -5.29 -12.61
C ILE A 40 1.23 -3.98 -12.10
N GLY A 41 2.49 -3.98 -11.67
CA GLY A 41 3.16 -2.80 -11.11
C GLY A 41 3.36 -1.68 -12.13
N VAL A 42 3.77 -2.00 -13.37
CA VAL A 42 3.91 -1.00 -14.44
C VAL A 42 2.53 -0.50 -14.87
N GLY A 43 1.56 -1.40 -15.04
CA GLY A 43 0.21 -1.05 -15.47
C GLY A 43 -0.60 -0.26 -14.43
N SER A 44 -0.34 -0.48 -13.14
CA SER A 44 -0.94 0.28 -12.04
C SER A 44 -0.29 1.64 -11.84
N THR A 45 0.97 1.80 -12.24
CA THR A 45 1.72 3.06 -12.10
C THR A 45 1.52 3.96 -13.32
N ILE A 46 1.66 3.41 -14.54
CA ILE A 46 1.50 4.17 -15.80
C ILE A 46 0.02 4.44 -16.09
N GLY A 47 -0.43 5.64 -15.73
CA GLY A 47 -1.78 6.12 -16.00
C GLY A 47 -1.93 7.63 -15.99
N ALA A 48 -2.85 8.13 -15.16
CA ALA A 48 -3.23 9.54 -15.12
C ALA A 48 -2.06 10.47 -14.77
N GLY A 49 -1.10 10.01 -13.97
CA GLY A 49 0.08 10.79 -13.62
C GLY A 49 0.92 11.23 -14.82
N VAL A 50 1.17 10.35 -15.79
CA VAL A 50 1.97 10.70 -16.97
C VAL A 50 1.11 11.27 -18.11
N TYR A 51 -0.10 10.76 -18.31
CA TYR A 51 -0.95 11.19 -19.42
C TYR A 51 -1.67 12.51 -19.18
N VAL A 52 -1.99 12.84 -17.93
CA VAL A 52 -2.77 14.04 -17.57
C VAL A 52 -1.90 15.00 -16.76
N LEU A 53 -1.34 14.52 -15.64
CA LEU A 53 -0.71 15.40 -14.65
C LEU A 53 0.56 16.10 -15.16
N VAL A 54 1.26 15.50 -16.12
CA VAL A 54 2.40 16.13 -16.84
C VAL A 54 2.02 17.50 -17.41
N GLY A 55 0.82 17.63 -17.99
CA GLY A 55 0.37 18.86 -18.64
C GLY A 55 0.10 19.96 -17.64
N THR A 56 -0.71 19.63 -16.62
CA THR A 56 -1.06 20.54 -15.53
C THR A 56 0.19 21.01 -14.77
N VAL A 57 1.08 20.08 -14.37
CA VAL A 57 2.28 20.44 -13.58
C VAL A 57 3.31 21.20 -14.42
N ALA A 58 3.51 20.84 -15.68
CA ALA A 58 4.37 21.62 -16.57
C ALA A 58 3.87 23.06 -16.68
N ARG A 59 2.57 23.24 -16.92
CA ARG A 59 1.97 24.55 -17.14
C ARG A 59 1.96 25.44 -15.90
N GLU A 60 1.64 24.87 -14.74
CA GLU A 60 1.29 25.65 -13.54
C GLU A 60 2.38 25.66 -12.45
N HIS A 61 3.33 24.72 -12.46
CA HIS A 61 4.27 24.54 -11.34
C HIS A 61 5.73 24.47 -11.74
N SER A 62 6.10 23.57 -12.66
CA SER A 62 7.52 23.24 -12.90
C SER A 62 8.09 23.84 -14.19
N GLY A 63 7.26 24.06 -15.21
CA GLY A 63 7.74 24.43 -16.54
C GLY A 63 8.73 23.40 -17.10
N PRO A 64 9.82 23.85 -17.78
CA PRO A 64 10.90 22.98 -18.25
C PRO A 64 11.61 22.13 -17.19
N ALA A 65 11.54 22.53 -15.91
CA ALA A 65 12.11 21.78 -14.80
C ALA A 65 11.31 20.52 -14.42
N LEU A 66 10.23 20.19 -15.13
CA LEU A 66 9.39 19.01 -14.86
C LEU A 66 10.20 17.71 -14.76
N THR A 67 11.22 17.53 -15.60
CA THR A 67 12.08 16.33 -15.56
C THR A 67 12.80 16.19 -14.22
N LEU A 68 13.24 17.29 -13.61
CA LEU A 68 13.85 17.27 -12.28
C LEU A 68 12.81 16.99 -11.20
N SER A 69 11.58 17.51 -11.34
CA SER A 69 10.47 17.16 -10.46
C SER A 69 10.19 15.65 -10.48
N PHE A 70 10.15 15.02 -11.66
CA PHE A 70 10.01 13.56 -11.76
C PHE A 70 11.19 12.81 -11.18
N LEU A 71 12.43 13.27 -11.39
CA LEU A 71 13.61 12.63 -10.80
C LEU A 71 13.56 12.64 -9.27
N ILE A 72 13.21 13.77 -8.65
CA ILE A 72 13.11 13.89 -7.18
C ILE A 72 11.98 13.00 -6.66
N ALA A 73 10.80 13.03 -7.29
CA ALA A 73 9.68 12.17 -6.94
C ALA A 73 10.02 10.67 -7.10
N GLY A 74 10.74 10.32 -8.17
CA GLY A 74 11.19 8.95 -8.45
C GLY A 74 12.20 8.44 -7.43
N ILE A 75 13.12 9.28 -6.94
CA ILE A 75 14.03 8.92 -5.86
C ILE A 75 13.25 8.67 -4.56
N ALA A 76 12.29 9.52 -4.22
CA ALA A 76 11.44 9.32 -3.04
C ALA A 76 10.60 8.03 -3.14
N ALA A 77 10.03 7.76 -4.32
CA ALA A 77 9.34 6.51 -4.60
C ALA A 77 10.27 5.30 -4.53
N ALA A 78 11.51 5.40 -5.01
CA ALA A 78 12.49 4.31 -4.96
C ALA A 78 12.89 3.93 -3.54
N LEU A 79 13.12 4.92 -2.68
CA LEU A 79 13.38 4.68 -1.26
C LEU A 79 12.20 3.95 -0.60
N SER A 80 10.97 4.37 -0.91
CA SER A 80 9.76 3.72 -0.40
C SER A 80 9.61 2.30 -0.95
N ALA A 81 9.84 2.09 -2.25
CA ALA A 81 9.74 0.80 -2.91
C ALA A 81 10.76 -0.22 -2.37
N PHE A 82 11.98 0.20 -2.02
CA PHE A 82 12.93 -0.67 -1.35
C PHE A 82 12.43 -1.11 0.03
N CYS A 83 11.76 -0.21 0.78
CA CYS A 83 11.13 -0.60 2.03
C CYS A 83 9.99 -1.60 1.83
N TYR A 84 9.14 -1.37 0.82
CA TYR A 84 8.09 -2.33 0.47
C TYR A 84 8.66 -3.68 0.04
N ALA A 85 9.72 -3.70 -0.76
CA ALA A 85 10.37 -4.93 -1.22
C ALA A 85 10.94 -5.76 -0.05
N GLU A 86 11.62 -5.13 0.91
CA GLU A 86 12.17 -5.83 2.08
C GLU A 86 11.08 -6.37 3.00
N LEU A 87 9.99 -5.62 3.24
CA LEU A 87 8.88 -6.10 4.07
C LEU A 87 8.04 -7.17 3.37
N ALA A 88 7.76 -6.99 2.07
CA ALA A 88 6.99 -7.96 1.28
C ALA A 88 7.70 -9.31 1.17
N SER A 89 9.04 -9.31 1.10
CA SER A 89 9.82 -10.56 1.08
C SER A 89 9.90 -11.23 2.45
N ARG A 90 9.89 -10.47 3.56
CA ARG A 90 9.92 -11.02 4.92
C ARG A 90 8.57 -11.51 5.41
N CYS A 91 7.51 -10.76 5.12
CA CYS A 91 6.16 -11.00 5.63
C CYS A 91 5.16 -11.01 4.45
N PRO A 92 5.19 -12.05 3.59
CA PRO A 92 4.34 -12.11 2.42
C PRO A 92 2.87 -12.27 2.81
N SER A 93 2.10 -11.18 2.69
CA SER A 93 0.69 -11.11 3.09
C SER A 93 -0.07 -10.15 2.19
N ALA A 94 -1.33 -10.46 1.90
CA ALA A 94 -2.17 -9.65 1.01
C ALA A 94 -2.55 -8.29 1.62
N GLY A 95 -2.31 -8.08 2.93
CA GLY A 95 -2.61 -6.84 3.64
C GLY A 95 -1.62 -5.69 3.44
N SER A 96 -0.51 -5.87 2.71
CA SER A 96 0.50 -4.83 2.42
C SER A 96 0.85 -3.97 3.65
N ALA A 97 0.83 -2.63 3.56
CA ALA A 97 1.22 -1.73 4.66
C ALA A 97 0.38 -1.89 5.95
N TYR A 98 -0.89 -2.31 5.85
CA TYR A 98 -1.70 -2.65 7.02
C TYR A 98 -1.06 -3.80 7.80
N HIS A 99 -0.67 -4.87 7.09
CA HIS A 99 -0.06 -6.03 7.75
C HIS A 99 1.32 -5.69 8.34
N TYR A 100 2.13 -4.91 7.63
CA TYR A 100 3.46 -4.50 8.09
C TYR A 100 3.38 -3.65 9.37
N SER A 101 2.46 -2.70 9.41
CA SER A 101 2.23 -1.86 10.59
C SER A 101 1.62 -2.65 11.76
N TYR A 102 0.81 -3.67 11.49
CA TYR A 102 0.25 -4.54 12.54
C TYR A 102 1.32 -5.40 13.23
N ILE A 103 2.30 -5.87 12.46
CA ILE A 103 3.43 -6.64 13.01
C ILE A 103 4.37 -5.72 13.80
N CYS A 104 4.71 -4.54 13.25
CA CYS A 104 5.79 -3.71 13.79
C CYS A 104 5.31 -2.74 14.87
N VAL A 105 4.14 -2.12 14.69
CA VAL A 105 3.69 -1.00 15.51
C VAL A 105 2.60 -1.45 16.49
N GLY A 106 1.50 -1.99 15.97
CA GLY A 106 0.37 -2.49 16.74
C GLY A 106 -0.98 -2.23 16.09
N GLU A 107 -2.03 -2.81 16.66
CA GLU A 107 -3.40 -2.85 16.15
C GLU A 107 -3.98 -1.47 15.81
N GLY A 108 -3.81 -0.48 16.69
CA GLY A 108 -4.42 0.84 16.51
C GLY A 108 -3.87 1.59 15.29
N VAL A 109 -2.54 1.58 15.13
CA VAL A 109 -1.90 2.19 13.96
C VAL A 109 -2.19 1.38 12.71
N ALA A 110 -2.18 0.05 12.82
CA ALA A 110 -2.55 -0.82 11.71
C ALA A 110 -3.95 -0.51 11.19
N TRP A 111 -4.96 -0.42 12.06
CA TRP A 111 -6.31 -0.06 11.68
C TRP A 111 -6.37 1.26 10.91
N LEU A 112 -5.74 2.31 11.44
CA LEU A 112 -5.73 3.64 10.81
C LEU A 112 -5.12 3.57 9.41
N ILE A 113 -4.01 2.85 9.25
CA ILE A 113 -3.32 2.68 7.97
C ILE A 113 -4.13 1.81 7.00
N GLY A 114 -4.76 0.73 7.47
CA GLY A 114 -5.63 -0.09 6.65
C GLY A 114 -6.84 0.69 6.14
N TRP A 115 -7.46 1.50 7.01
CA TRP A 115 -8.54 2.40 6.65
C TRP A 115 -8.09 3.47 5.64
N ALA A 116 -6.91 4.07 5.87
CA ALA A 116 -6.32 5.03 4.94
C ALA A 116 -6.07 4.40 3.56
N LEU A 117 -5.52 3.18 3.49
CA LEU A 117 -5.31 2.45 2.24
C LEU A 117 -6.62 2.13 1.50
N ILE A 118 -7.66 1.70 2.21
CA ILE A 118 -8.98 1.43 1.60
C ILE A 118 -9.51 2.70 0.94
N LEU A 119 -9.42 3.84 1.63
CA LEU A 119 -9.84 5.13 1.09
C LEU A 119 -8.96 5.57 -0.07
N GLU A 120 -7.64 5.45 0.07
CA GLU A 120 -6.66 5.79 -0.95
C GLU A 120 -6.94 5.06 -2.27
N TYR A 121 -7.13 3.74 -2.24
CA TYR A 121 -7.45 2.96 -3.44
C TYR A 121 -8.84 3.30 -4.01
N THR A 122 -9.84 3.59 -3.15
CA THR A 122 -11.18 4.00 -3.62
C THR A 122 -11.11 5.35 -4.34
N ILE A 123 -10.48 6.34 -3.70
CA ILE A 123 -10.37 7.71 -4.20
C ILE A 123 -9.44 7.72 -5.43
N GLY A 124 -8.35 6.96 -5.40
CA GLY A 124 -7.41 6.79 -6.50
C GLY A 124 -8.07 6.18 -7.73
N GLY A 125 -8.80 5.07 -7.57
CA GLY A 125 -9.59 4.48 -8.65
C GLY A 125 -10.62 5.46 -9.21
N SER A 126 -11.30 6.21 -8.35
CA SER A 126 -12.27 7.24 -8.76
C SER A 126 -11.61 8.39 -9.56
N ALA A 127 -10.44 8.85 -9.11
CA ALA A 127 -9.68 9.91 -9.79
C ALA A 127 -9.23 9.48 -11.18
N VAL A 128 -8.72 8.25 -11.29
CA VAL A 128 -8.27 7.66 -12.56
C VAL A 128 -9.44 7.48 -13.51
N ALA A 129 -10.59 6.99 -13.01
CA ALA A 129 -11.80 6.82 -13.82
C ALA A 129 -12.27 8.14 -14.45
N ARG A 130 -12.24 9.24 -13.69
CA ARG A 130 -12.59 10.58 -14.22
C ARG A 130 -11.56 11.14 -15.20
N GLY A 131 -10.31 10.72 -15.10
CA GLY A 131 -9.27 11.02 -16.08
C GLY A 131 -9.50 10.34 -17.44
N ILE A 132 -10.32 9.29 -17.51
CA ILE A 132 -10.63 8.57 -18.76
C ILE A 132 -11.55 9.39 -19.65
N SER A 133 -12.58 10.03 -19.08
CA SER A 133 -13.63 10.72 -19.83
C SER A 133 -13.14 11.75 -20.85
N PRO A 134 -12.19 12.67 -20.55
CA PRO A 134 -11.72 13.64 -21.54
C PRO A 134 -10.87 12.99 -22.64
N ASN A 135 -10.10 11.95 -22.31
CA ASN A 135 -9.34 11.17 -23.29
C ASN A 135 -10.28 10.38 -24.22
N LEU A 136 -11.38 9.85 -23.68
CA LEU A 136 -12.39 9.15 -24.46
C LEU A 136 -13.19 10.10 -25.36
N ALA A 137 -13.56 11.28 -24.85
CA ALA A 137 -14.21 12.32 -25.65
C ALA A 137 -13.34 12.74 -26.84
N LEU A 138 -12.04 12.97 -26.59
CA LEU A 138 -11.08 13.30 -27.64
C LEU A 138 -10.97 12.20 -28.70
N PHE A 139 -11.04 10.93 -28.30
CA PHE A 139 -11.00 9.79 -29.21
C PHE A 139 -12.20 9.74 -30.17
N PHE A 140 -13.40 10.09 -29.70
CA PHE A 140 -14.63 10.14 -30.52
C PHE A 140 -14.80 11.43 -31.35
N GLY A 141 -13.82 12.34 -31.32
CA GLY A 141 -13.81 13.53 -32.17
C GLY A 141 -14.16 14.84 -31.46
N GLY A 142 -14.23 14.85 -30.12
CA GLY A 142 -14.35 16.08 -29.33
C GLY A 142 -15.28 15.97 -28.11
N PRO A 143 -15.40 17.05 -27.33
CA PRO A 143 -16.21 17.11 -26.10
C PRO A 143 -17.69 16.74 -26.33
N ASP A 144 -18.23 17.10 -27.50
CA ASP A 144 -19.65 16.93 -27.85
C ASP A 144 -19.97 15.61 -28.58
N SER A 145 -18.95 14.80 -28.88
CA SER A 145 -19.11 13.56 -29.65
C SER A 145 -19.52 12.35 -28.82
N LEU A 146 -19.54 12.49 -27.49
CA LEU A 146 -20.02 11.43 -26.59
C LEU A 146 -21.55 11.38 -26.58
N PRO A 147 -22.17 10.18 -26.54
CA PRO A 147 -23.61 10.05 -26.34
C PRO A 147 -24.04 10.82 -25.10
N TRP A 148 -25.19 11.51 -25.15
CA TRP A 148 -25.69 12.34 -24.05
C TRP A 148 -25.76 11.62 -22.69
N ILE A 149 -25.88 10.29 -22.69
CA ILE A 149 -25.94 9.45 -21.48
C ILE A 149 -24.56 9.36 -20.77
N LEU A 150 -23.46 9.52 -21.51
CA LEU A 150 -22.08 9.40 -21.02
C LEU A 150 -21.36 10.75 -20.92
N ALA A 151 -21.94 11.83 -21.44
CA ALA A 151 -21.35 13.16 -21.38
C ALA A 151 -21.33 13.72 -19.94
N ARG A 152 -20.34 14.57 -19.63
CA ARG A 152 -20.31 15.29 -18.34
C ARG A 152 -21.47 16.26 -18.27
N HIS A 153 -22.16 16.24 -17.13
CA HIS A 153 -23.27 17.16 -16.86
C HIS A 153 -22.91 18.04 -15.67
N GLU A 154 -22.91 19.35 -15.87
CA GLU A 154 -22.82 20.31 -14.78
C GLU A 154 -24.21 20.48 -14.19
N ILE A 155 -24.37 20.21 -12.88
CA ILE A 155 -25.63 20.51 -12.17
C ILE A 155 -25.51 21.94 -11.62
N PRO A 156 -26.18 22.94 -12.21
CA PRO A 156 -25.94 24.36 -11.92
C PRO A 156 -26.28 24.77 -10.47
N TRP A 157 -27.08 23.96 -9.78
CA TRP A 157 -27.56 24.23 -8.42
C TRP A 157 -26.59 23.75 -7.32
N LEU A 158 -25.65 22.86 -7.65
CA LEU A 158 -24.71 22.27 -6.69
C LEU A 158 -23.23 22.60 -6.99
N ASP A 159 -22.93 23.21 -8.14
CA ASP A 159 -21.56 23.43 -8.63
C ASP A 159 -20.75 22.11 -8.66
N VAL A 160 -21.42 21.02 -9.04
CA VAL A 160 -20.84 19.67 -9.13
C VAL A 160 -20.91 19.19 -10.59
N VAL A 161 -19.74 18.84 -11.14
CA VAL A 161 -19.60 18.23 -12.47
C VAL A 161 -19.77 16.72 -12.34
N VAL A 162 -20.89 16.22 -12.84
CA VAL A 162 -21.23 14.80 -12.79
C VAL A 162 -20.69 14.07 -14.00
N ASP A 163 -20.07 12.90 -13.79
CA ASP A 163 -19.46 12.08 -14.85
C ASP A 163 -20.01 10.63 -14.86
N PRO A 164 -21.08 10.36 -15.65
CA PRO A 164 -21.65 9.01 -15.79
C PRO A 164 -20.71 8.01 -16.46
N CYS A 165 -19.85 8.47 -17.38
CA CYS A 165 -18.88 7.62 -18.08
C CYS A 165 -17.87 7.02 -17.09
N ALA A 166 -17.34 7.84 -16.20
CA ALA A 166 -16.41 7.40 -15.16
C ALA A 166 -17.05 6.32 -14.26
N ALA A 167 -18.30 6.52 -13.82
CA ALA A 167 -19.02 5.54 -13.00
C ALA A 167 -19.24 4.20 -13.74
N PHE A 168 -19.64 4.25 -15.02
CA PHE A 168 -19.82 3.06 -15.86
C PHE A 168 -18.51 2.27 -16.02
N LEU A 169 -17.39 2.96 -16.25
CA LEU A 169 -16.08 2.34 -16.38
C LEU A 169 -15.61 1.68 -15.08
N VAL A 170 -15.89 2.28 -13.93
CA VAL A 170 -15.63 1.64 -12.62
C VAL A 170 -16.42 0.34 -12.52
N PHE A 171 -17.72 0.34 -12.82
CA PHE A 171 -18.52 -0.89 -12.78
C PHE A 171 -18.01 -1.97 -13.74
N LEU A 172 -17.59 -1.58 -14.94
CA LEU A 172 -17.01 -2.49 -15.92
C LEU A 172 -15.72 -3.15 -15.40
N VAL A 173 -14.82 -2.36 -14.82
CA VAL A 173 -13.58 -2.88 -14.21
C VAL A 173 -13.87 -3.73 -12.97
N THR A 174 -14.82 -3.33 -12.12
CA THR A 174 -15.29 -4.12 -10.99
C THR A 174 -15.81 -5.48 -11.45
N GLY A 175 -16.59 -5.52 -12.52
CA GLY A 175 -17.08 -6.76 -13.14
C GLY A 175 -15.93 -7.66 -13.62
N LEU A 176 -14.94 -7.08 -14.30
CA LEU A 176 -13.75 -7.81 -14.76
C LEU A 176 -12.94 -8.40 -13.60
N LEU A 177 -12.79 -7.66 -12.50
CA LEU A 177 -12.10 -8.15 -11.30
C LEU A 177 -12.87 -9.28 -10.58
N CYS A 178 -14.19 -9.36 -10.76
CA CYS A 178 -15.00 -10.45 -10.20
C CYS A 178 -14.83 -11.78 -10.95
N VAL A 179 -14.41 -11.76 -12.24
CA VAL A 179 -14.23 -12.96 -13.07
C VAL A 179 -13.08 -13.84 -12.56
N GLY A 180 -12.00 -13.22 -12.05
CA GLY A 180 -10.89 -13.94 -11.43
C GLY A 180 -9.53 -13.31 -11.71
N ILE A 181 -8.59 -13.48 -10.78
CA ILE A 181 -7.28 -12.83 -10.84
C ILE A 181 -6.43 -13.26 -12.04
N LYS A 182 -6.56 -14.51 -12.50
CA LYS A 182 -5.81 -15.01 -13.65
C LYS A 182 -6.18 -14.28 -14.93
N GLU A 183 -7.48 -14.13 -15.19
CA GLU A 183 -7.97 -13.42 -16.38
C GLU A 183 -7.69 -11.91 -16.25
N SER A 184 -7.95 -11.31 -15.08
CA SER A 184 -7.66 -9.88 -14.87
C SER A 184 -6.17 -9.55 -15.01
N SER A 185 -5.26 -10.39 -14.48
CA SER A 185 -3.82 -10.18 -14.61
C SER A 185 -3.30 -10.40 -16.03
N PHE A 186 -3.93 -11.29 -16.80
CA PHE A 186 -3.62 -11.44 -18.23
C PHE A 186 -4.04 -10.19 -19.02
N VAL A 187 -5.27 -9.69 -18.83
CA VAL A 187 -5.75 -8.46 -19.47
C VAL A 187 -4.86 -7.28 -19.08
N GLN A 188 -4.56 -7.13 -17.79
CA GLN A 188 -3.62 -6.12 -17.29
C GLN A 188 -2.25 -6.21 -17.99
N GLY A 189 -1.74 -7.43 -18.15
CA GLY A 189 -0.48 -7.70 -18.83
C GLY A 189 -0.46 -7.20 -20.28
N VAL A 190 -1.48 -7.56 -21.05
CA VAL A 190 -1.61 -7.14 -22.46
C VAL A 190 -1.70 -5.62 -22.57
N VAL A 191 -2.56 -5.00 -21.75
CA VAL A 191 -2.76 -3.53 -21.77
C VAL A 191 -1.47 -2.80 -21.39
N THR A 192 -0.73 -3.29 -20.39
CA THR A 192 0.54 -2.70 -19.97
C THR A 192 1.60 -2.77 -21.06
N VAL A 193 1.73 -3.90 -21.74
CA VAL A 193 2.69 -4.07 -22.84
C VAL A 193 2.35 -3.12 -24.00
N LEU A 194 1.08 -3.02 -24.38
CA LEU A 194 0.62 -2.06 -25.40
C LEU A 194 0.94 -0.62 -24.99
N ASN A 195 0.70 -0.27 -23.73
CA ASN A 195 0.96 1.07 -23.22
C ASN A 195 2.47 1.40 -23.22
N CYS A 196 3.33 0.45 -22.86
CA CYS A 196 4.78 0.61 -22.99
C CYS A 196 5.19 0.89 -24.44
N PHE A 197 4.58 0.22 -25.43
CA PHE A 197 4.83 0.51 -26.84
C PHE A 197 4.39 1.93 -27.24
N VAL A 198 3.23 2.39 -26.75
CA VAL A 198 2.77 3.77 -27.00
C VAL A 198 3.75 4.78 -26.40
N MET A 199 4.24 4.55 -25.18
CA MET A 199 5.24 5.44 -24.57
C MET A 199 6.56 5.47 -25.33
N LEU A 200 7.05 4.32 -25.78
CA LEU A 200 8.24 4.25 -26.63
C LEU A 200 8.02 5.00 -27.95
N PHE A 201 6.83 4.87 -28.55
CA PHE A 201 6.47 5.65 -29.74
C PHE A 201 6.51 7.15 -29.46
N VAL A 202 5.91 7.62 -28.36
CA VAL A 202 5.94 9.03 -27.94
C VAL A 202 7.38 9.52 -27.80
N ILE A 203 8.25 8.74 -27.17
CA ILE A 203 9.66 9.09 -26.97
C ILE A 203 10.39 9.20 -28.32
N ILE A 204 10.24 8.21 -29.21
CA ILE A 204 10.96 8.17 -30.49
C ILE A 204 10.43 9.26 -31.44
N ALA A 205 9.12 9.28 -31.69
CA ALA A 205 8.50 10.23 -32.62
C ALA A 205 8.61 11.66 -32.10
N GLY A 206 8.42 11.87 -30.79
CA GLY A 206 8.56 13.18 -30.18
C GLY A 206 10.00 13.67 -30.17
N SER A 207 10.99 12.81 -29.91
CA SER A 207 12.40 13.20 -30.04
C SER A 207 12.76 13.60 -31.47
N TYR A 208 12.28 12.86 -32.47
CA TYR A 208 12.49 13.17 -33.87
C TYR A 208 11.97 14.59 -34.23
N ILE A 209 10.77 14.94 -33.79
CA ILE A 209 10.20 16.28 -33.98
C ILE A 209 10.96 17.34 -33.16
N GLY A 210 11.39 16.99 -31.94
CA GLY A 210 12.20 17.87 -31.09
C GLY A 210 13.50 18.27 -31.78
N PHE A 211 14.19 17.32 -32.43
CA PHE A 211 15.39 17.60 -33.22
C PHE A 211 15.12 18.48 -34.44
N GLN A 212 13.97 18.32 -35.11
CA GLN A 212 13.60 19.16 -36.26
C GLN A 212 13.23 20.59 -35.87
N THR A 213 12.47 20.74 -34.78
CA THR A 213 12.00 22.04 -34.27
C THR A 213 13.05 22.76 -33.42
N GLY A 214 14.13 22.06 -33.05
CA GLY A 214 15.20 22.58 -32.21
C GLY A 214 14.76 22.82 -30.76
N TRP A 215 13.84 22.00 -30.24
CA TRP A 215 13.38 21.98 -28.85
C TRP A 215 12.86 23.34 -28.34
N VAL A 216 11.81 23.85 -28.98
CA VAL A 216 11.23 25.18 -28.71
C VAL A 216 10.81 25.39 -27.26
N GLY A 217 10.37 24.35 -26.55
CA GLY A 217 9.92 24.45 -25.17
C GLY A 217 11.04 24.69 -24.15
N TYR A 218 12.30 24.42 -24.51
CA TYR A 218 13.47 24.79 -23.69
C TYR A 218 14.01 26.20 -24.00
N LYS A 219 13.59 26.82 -25.11
CA LYS A 219 14.04 28.15 -25.55
C LYS A 219 13.10 29.28 -25.11
N VAL A 220 12.43 29.11 -23.98
CA VAL A 220 11.46 30.08 -23.45
C VAL A 220 12.17 31.17 -22.64
N ALA A 221 11.68 32.42 -22.70
CA ALA A 221 12.29 33.58 -22.03
C ALA A 221 12.46 33.42 -20.50
N GLY A 222 11.63 32.59 -19.87
CA GLY A 222 11.73 32.26 -18.43
C GLY A 222 12.84 31.26 -18.07
N GLY A 223 13.63 30.79 -19.05
CA GLY A 223 14.68 29.81 -18.84
C GLY A 223 14.16 28.44 -18.42
N PHE A 224 15.04 27.63 -17.80
CA PHE A 224 14.69 26.27 -17.36
C PHE A 224 13.82 26.26 -16.08
N PHE A 225 13.90 27.31 -15.25
CA PHE A 225 13.20 27.44 -13.97
C PHE A 225 12.27 28.66 -13.93
N PRO A 226 11.19 28.70 -14.73
CA PRO A 226 10.29 29.86 -14.78
C PRO A 226 9.57 30.11 -13.43
N PHE A 227 9.33 29.06 -12.65
CA PHE A 227 8.70 29.13 -11.32
C PHE A 227 9.72 29.00 -10.16
N GLY A 228 11.02 29.08 -10.47
CA GLY A 228 12.09 28.87 -9.50
C GLY A 228 12.18 27.45 -8.93
N ALA A 229 13.08 27.27 -7.95
CA ALA A 229 13.26 25.97 -7.28
C ALA A 229 12.03 25.55 -6.46
N ASN A 230 11.28 26.52 -5.91
CA ASN A 230 10.07 26.24 -5.15
C ASN A 230 8.97 25.63 -6.05
N GLY A 231 8.79 26.15 -7.27
CA GLY A 231 7.85 25.58 -8.24
C GLY A 231 8.23 24.15 -8.65
N MET A 232 9.52 23.89 -8.88
CA MET A 232 10.03 22.54 -9.17
C MET A 232 9.74 21.56 -8.02
N LEU A 233 9.98 21.96 -6.76
CA LEU A 233 9.72 21.12 -5.58
C LEU A 233 8.22 20.90 -5.36
N ALA A 234 7.40 21.94 -5.54
CA ALA A 234 5.94 21.81 -5.49
C ALA A 234 5.43 20.85 -6.57
N GLY A 235 5.95 20.96 -7.80
CA GLY A 235 5.62 20.05 -8.88
C GLY A 235 6.07 18.61 -8.60
N SER A 236 7.20 18.40 -7.91
CA SER A 236 7.65 17.07 -7.46
C SER A 236 6.63 16.39 -6.54
N ALA A 237 6.07 17.15 -5.59
CA ALA A 237 5.02 16.63 -4.69
C ALA A 237 3.74 16.24 -5.46
N THR A 238 3.38 16.99 -6.50
CA THR A 238 2.22 16.67 -7.34
C THR A 238 2.49 15.45 -8.22
N VAL A 239 3.61 15.39 -8.94
CA VAL A 239 3.95 14.25 -9.81
C VAL A 239 4.32 12.98 -9.05
N PHE A 240 4.52 13.05 -7.74
CA PHE A 240 4.60 11.86 -6.88
C PHE A 240 3.38 10.94 -7.07
N PHE A 241 2.21 11.52 -7.35
CA PHE A 241 1.00 10.76 -7.71
C PHE A 241 1.23 9.79 -8.87
N ALA A 242 2.07 10.14 -9.84
CA ALA A 242 2.38 9.29 -11.00
C ALA A 242 3.16 8.02 -10.63
N TYR A 243 3.84 8.01 -9.48
CA TYR A 243 4.60 6.86 -8.99
C TYR A 243 3.80 5.94 -8.08
N ILE A 244 2.56 6.30 -7.73
CA ILE A 244 1.67 5.44 -6.95
C ILE A 244 1.23 4.28 -7.83
N GLY A 245 1.29 3.05 -7.29
CA GLY A 245 0.92 1.84 -8.04
C GLY A 245 1.87 0.67 -7.83
N PHE A 246 3.18 0.90 -7.59
CA PHE A 246 4.12 -0.20 -7.36
C PHE A 246 3.77 -1.03 -6.11
N ASP A 247 3.13 -0.42 -5.13
CA ASP A 247 2.66 -0.99 -3.87
C ASP A 247 1.46 -1.94 -4.06
N SER A 248 0.73 -1.83 -5.17
CA SER A 248 -0.31 -2.79 -5.55
C SER A 248 0.24 -4.22 -5.71
N VAL A 249 1.51 -4.32 -6.13
CA VAL A 249 2.23 -5.59 -6.27
C VAL A 249 2.36 -6.28 -4.90
N ALA A 250 2.68 -5.52 -3.85
CA ALA A 250 2.79 -6.06 -2.49
C ALA A 250 1.46 -6.65 -1.97
N SER A 251 0.33 -6.10 -2.39
CA SER A 251 -1.00 -6.59 -2.01
C SER A 251 -1.36 -7.94 -2.65
N THR A 252 -0.61 -8.39 -3.67
CA THR A 252 -0.80 -9.69 -4.31
C THR A 252 0.07 -10.80 -3.74
N ALA A 253 0.78 -10.55 -2.62
CA ALA A 253 1.76 -11.49 -2.06
C ALA A 253 1.23 -12.91 -1.79
N GLU A 254 -0.04 -13.08 -1.39
CA GLU A 254 -0.64 -14.41 -1.17
C GLU A 254 -0.90 -15.21 -2.46
N GLU A 255 -0.90 -14.55 -3.62
CA GLU A 255 -1.17 -15.15 -4.94
C GLU A 255 0.10 -15.39 -5.75
N VAL A 256 1.28 -15.06 -5.20
CA VAL A 256 2.58 -15.24 -5.85
C VAL A 256 3.16 -16.61 -5.55
N LYS A 257 3.77 -17.24 -6.56
CA LYS A 257 4.40 -18.56 -6.42
C LYS A 257 5.61 -18.55 -5.48
N ASN A 258 6.51 -17.57 -5.64
CA ASN A 258 7.70 -17.40 -4.81
C ASN A 258 7.82 -15.96 -4.29
N PRO A 259 7.03 -15.57 -3.28
CA PRO A 259 6.90 -14.17 -2.88
C PRO A 259 8.21 -13.56 -2.36
N GLN A 260 9.08 -14.35 -1.72
CA GLN A 260 10.34 -13.86 -1.14
C GLN A 260 11.29 -13.27 -2.19
N ARG A 261 11.27 -13.81 -3.41
CA ARG A 261 12.12 -13.35 -4.52
C ARG A 261 11.35 -12.53 -5.54
N ASP A 262 10.13 -12.95 -5.86
CA ASP A 262 9.38 -12.41 -6.99
C ASP A 262 8.77 -11.03 -6.66
N LEU A 263 8.37 -10.77 -5.40
CA LEU A 263 7.84 -9.47 -4.98
C LEU A 263 8.90 -8.36 -5.06
N PRO A 264 10.10 -8.50 -4.46
CA PRO A 264 11.15 -7.49 -4.59
C PRO A 264 11.53 -7.19 -6.04
N LEU A 265 11.65 -8.24 -6.87
CA LEU A 265 11.95 -8.08 -8.29
C LEU A 265 10.81 -7.35 -9.01
N GLY A 266 9.56 -7.72 -8.76
CA GLY A 266 8.38 -7.08 -9.35
C GLY A 266 8.31 -5.59 -9.02
N ILE A 267 8.41 -5.23 -7.73
CA ILE A 267 8.33 -3.85 -7.25
C ILE A 267 9.49 -3.00 -7.83
N GLY A 268 10.72 -3.48 -7.70
CA GLY A 268 11.91 -2.72 -8.12
C GLY A 268 11.99 -2.53 -9.64
N THR A 269 11.70 -3.57 -10.41
CA THR A 269 11.73 -3.48 -11.89
C THR A 269 10.56 -2.64 -12.42
N ALA A 270 9.36 -2.77 -11.87
CA ALA A 270 8.22 -1.95 -12.27
C ALA A 270 8.50 -0.47 -12.06
N LEU A 271 9.00 -0.09 -10.88
CA LEU A 271 9.34 1.29 -10.58
C LEU A 271 10.46 1.83 -11.48
N SER A 272 11.51 1.04 -11.72
CA SER A 272 12.63 1.44 -12.59
C SER A 272 12.17 1.72 -14.02
N ILE A 273 11.31 0.86 -14.57
CA ILE A 273 10.71 1.04 -15.90
C ILE A 273 9.87 2.33 -15.93
N CYS A 274 8.97 2.52 -14.96
CA CYS A 274 8.11 3.71 -14.91
C CYS A 274 8.92 4.99 -14.79
N CYS A 275 9.91 5.02 -13.89
CA CYS A 275 10.78 6.18 -13.69
C CYS A 275 11.51 6.57 -14.97
N SER A 276 12.08 5.58 -15.68
CA SER A 276 12.77 5.81 -16.95
C SER A 276 11.83 6.38 -18.02
N LEU A 277 10.64 5.77 -18.18
CA LEU A 277 9.65 6.23 -19.16
C LEU A 277 9.15 7.64 -18.84
N TYR A 278 8.84 7.94 -17.58
CA TYR A 278 8.34 9.26 -17.18
C TYR A 278 9.35 10.37 -17.41
N MET A 279 10.62 10.14 -17.08
CA MET A 279 11.67 11.12 -17.34
C MET A 279 11.83 11.38 -18.83
N LEU A 280 11.88 10.31 -19.65
CA LEU A 280 12.03 10.43 -21.10
C LEU A 280 10.84 11.14 -21.75
N VAL A 281 9.60 10.77 -21.38
CA VAL A 281 8.38 11.42 -21.88
C VAL A 281 8.34 12.88 -21.46
N SER A 282 8.71 13.21 -20.22
CA SER A 282 8.74 14.58 -19.72
C SER A 282 9.74 15.45 -20.48
N ILE A 283 10.94 14.93 -20.76
CA ILE A 283 11.95 15.63 -21.59
C ILE A 283 11.38 15.93 -22.97
N VAL A 284 10.75 14.94 -23.58
CA VAL A 284 10.23 15.06 -24.95
C VAL A 284 9.07 16.05 -25.01
N ILE A 285 8.05 15.89 -24.17
CA ILE A 285 6.82 16.69 -24.24
C ILE A 285 7.07 18.16 -23.88
N VAL A 286 7.83 18.42 -22.82
CA VAL A 286 8.14 19.81 -22.45
C VAL A 286 9.11 20.46 -23.44
N GLY A 287 9.93 19.68 -24.13
CA GLY A 287 10.76 20.17 -25.22
C GLY A 287 9.99 20.52 -26.50
N LEU A 288 8.89 19.82 -26.78
CA LEU A 288 8.04 20.02 -27.97
C LEU A 288 7.10 21.22 -27.87
N VAL A 289 6.51 21.45 -26.69
CA VAL A 289 5.49 22.48 -26.51
C VAL A 289 5.88 23.39 -25.34
N PRO A 290 5.93 24.72 -25.54
CA PRO A 290 6.16 25.66 -24.45
C PRO A 290 5.13 25.49 -23.33
N TYR A 291 5.59 25.52 -22.07
CA TYR A 291 4.78 25.17 -20.90
C TYR A 291 3.46 25.97 -20.78
N PHE A 292 3.47 27.26 -21.12
CA PHE A 292 2.29 28.14 -21.07
C PHE A 292 1.21 27.80 -22.10
N ALA A 293 1.59 27.12 -23.18
CA ALA A 293 0.66 26.69 -24.23
C ALA A 293 0.23 25.23 -24.05
N MET A 294 0.77 24.49 -23.08
CA MET A 294 0.48 23.07 -22.90
C MET A 294 -0.98 22.85 -22.50
N ASP A 295 -1.60 21.83 -23.09
CA ASP A 295 -2.95 21.41 -22.71
C ASP A 295 -2.90 20.70 -21.35
N PRO A 296 -3.72 21.09 -20.36
CA PRO A 296 -3.65 20.52 -19.01
C PRO A 296 -4.20 19.10 -18.92
N ASP A 297 -5.16 18.73 -19.78
CA ASP A 297 -5.88 17.45 -19.73
C ASP A 297 -5.28 16.39 -20.66
N THR A 298 -4.81 16.82 -21.84
CA THR A 298 -4.32 15.94 -22.92
C THR A 298 -2.97 16.40 -23.49
N PRO A 299 -1.93 16.60 -22.66
CA PRO A 299 -0.64 17.19 -23.05
C PRO A 299 0.07 16.41 -24.17
N ILE A 300 0.05 15.09 -24.13
CA ILE A 300 0.81 14.24 -25.06
C ILE A 300 0.15 14.21 -26.44
N SER A 301 -1.16 13.92 -26.50
CA SER A 301 -1.88 13.79 -27.78
C SER A 301 -2.02 15.14 -28.49
N SER A 302 -2.31 16.21 -27.75
CA SER A 302 -2.40 17.57 -28.31
C SER A 302 -1.05 18.08 -28.84
N ALA A 303 0.08 17.70 -28.23
CA ALA A 303 1.41 18.06 -28.71
C ALA A 303 1.67 17.53 -30.14
N PHE A 304 1.27 16.29 -30.42
CA PHE A 304 1.40 15.70 -31.76
C PHE A 304 0.40 16.29 -32.77
N ALA A 305 -0.83 16.61 -32.33
CA ALA A 305 -1.83 17.25 -33.18
C ALA A 305 -1.36 18.63 -33.68
N ARG A 306 -0.72 19.43 -32.81
CA ARG A 306 -0.15 20.74 -33.18
C ARG A 306 0.96 20.68 -34.22
N HIS A 307 1.65 19.55 -34.32
CA HIS A 307 2.69 19.30 -35.31
C HIS A 307 2.14 18.62 -36.59
N GLY A 308 0.81 18.62 -36.77
CA GLY A 308 0.16 18.09 -37.99
C GLY A 308 0.01 16.57 -38.03
N MET A 309 0.36 15.84 -36.97
CA MET A 309 0.27 14.38 -36.93
C MET A 309 -1.01 13.89 -36.27
N HIS A 310 -2.15 14.07 -36.94
CA HIS A 310 -3.45 13.64 -36.43
C HIS A 310 -3.56 12.11 -36.22
N TRP A 311 -2.89 11.30 -37.06
CA TRP A 311 -2.87 9.85 -36.86
C TRP A 311 -2.15 9.44 -35.56
N ALA A 312 -1.08 10.15 -35.19
CA ALA A 312 -0.32 9.92 -33.97
C ALA A 312 -1.13 10.35 -32.73
N MET A 313 -1.91 11.42 -32.84
CA MET A 313 -2.86 11.83 -31.81
C MET A 313 -3.85 10.71 -31.47
N TYR A 314 -4.47 10.05 -32.45
CA TYR A 314 -5.39 8.92 -32.20
C TYR A 314 -4.68 7.72 -31.56
N LEU A 315 -3.47 7.38 -32.02
CA LEU A 315 -2.66 6.31 -31.43
C LEU A 315 -2.36 6.61 -29.95
N VAL A 316 -1.85 7.80 -29.64
CA VAL A 316 -1.51 8.21 -28.26
C VAL A 316 -2.76 8.29 -27.38
N THR A 317 -3.87 8.81 -27.89
CA THR A 317 -5.13 8.92 -27.13
C THR A 317 -5.70 7.53 -26.83
N SER A 318 -5.63 6.59 -27.77
CA SER A 318 -6.02 5.20 -27.52
C SER A 318 -5.14 4.55 -26.44
N GLY A 319 -3.83 4.82 -26.49
CA GLY A 319 -2.90 4.39 -25.45
C GLY A 319 -3.20 4.99 -24.08
N ALA A 320 -3.57 6.28 -24.02
CA ALA A 320 -3.97 6.95 -22.79
C ALA A 320 -5.21 6.30 -22.16
N VAL A 321 -6.25 6.03 -22.96
CA VAL A 321 -7.47 5.33 -22.48
C VAL A 321 -7.11 3.94 -21.95
N LEU A 322 -6.31 3.17 -22.70
CA LEU A 322 -5.85 1.85 -22.28
C LEU A 322 -5.01 1.91 -20.98
N ALA A 323 -4.09 2.86 -20.87
CA ALA A 323 -3.27 3.09 -19.69
C ALA A 323 -4.13 3.38 -18.46
N LEU A 324 -5.10 4.29 -18.59
CA LEU A 324 -5.98 4.67 -17.50
C LEU A 324 -6.89 3.51 -17.07
N CYS A 325 -7.38 2.68 -18.00
CA CYS A 325 -8.09 1.45 -17.67
C CYS A 325 -7.20 0.47 -16.89
N SER A 326 -5.94 0.31 -17.30
CA SER A 326 -4.95 -0.52 -16.59
C SER A 326 -4.64 0.02 -15.19
N THR A 327 -4.51 1.33 -15.03
CA THR A 327 -4.32 1.95 -13.72
C THR A 327 -5.56 1.77 -12.84
N LEU A 328 -6.77 1.91 -13.40
CA LEU A 328 -8.02 1.70 -12.68
C LEU A 328 -8.15 0.26 -12.17
N MET A 329 -7.79 -0.73 -13.00
CA MET A 329 -7.66 -2.13 -12.58
C MET A 329 -6.65 -2.28 -11.45
N GLY A 330 -5.48 -1.64 -11.58
CA GLY A 330 -4.42 -1.64 -10.59
C GLY A 330 -4.79 -0.99 -9.24
N SER A 331 -5.66 0.02 -9.24
CA SER A 331 -6.17 0.66 -8.01
C SER A 331 -7.26 -0.15 -7.33
N LEU A 332 -8.15 -0.80 -8.10
CA LEU A 332 -9.27 -1.58 -7.55
C LEU A 332 -8.87 -3.01 -7.17
N LEU A 333 -7.72 -3.51 -7.64
CA LEU A 333 -7.24 -4.86 -7.35
C LEU A 333 -6.78 -5.03 -5.88
N PRO A 334 -5.94 -4.16 -5.27
CA PRO A 334 -5.50 -4.31 -3.88
C PRO A 334 -6.62 -4.20 -2.84
N GLN A 335 -7.62 -3.39 -3.12
CA GLN A 335 -8.58 -2.94 -2.12
C GLN A 335 -9.41 -4.08 -1.48
N PRO A 336 -9.99 -5.04 -2.24
CA PRO A 336 -10.71 -6.17 -1.66
C PRO A 336 -9.82 -7.09 -0.83
N ARG A 337 -8.53 -7.17 -1.15
CA ARG A 337 -7.55 -8.02 -0.44
C ARG A 337 -7.20 -7.45 0.92
N ILE A 338 -7.06 -6.13 1.01
CA ILE A 338 -6.84 -5.44 2.28
C ILE A 338 -8.09 -5.58 3.17
N LEU A 339 -9.28 -5.37 2.62
CA LEU A 339 -10.54 -5.61 3.35
C LEU A 339 -10.66 -7.04 3.86
N MET A 340 -10.33 -8.02 3.01
CA MET A 340 -10.30 -9.44 3.39
C MET A 340 -9.31 -9.70 4.53
N ALA A 341 -8.10 -9.13 4.47
CA ALA A 341 -7.10 -9.27 5.52
C ALA A 341 -7.56 -8.66 6.85
N MET A 342 -8.15 -7.45 6.82
CA MET A 342 -8.69 -6.78 8.01
C MET A 342 -9.90 -7.53 8.60
N ALA A 343 -10.75 -8.12 7.75
CA ALA A 343 -11.88 -8.93 8.20
C ALA A 343 -11.45 -10.29 8.77
N ARG A 344 -10.40 -10.91 8.21
CA ARG A 344 -9.76 -12.12 8.80
C ARG A 344 -9.19 -11.84 10.19
N ASP A 345 -8.73 -10.61 10.44
CA ASP A 345 -8.23 -10.18 11.74
C ASP A 345 -9.33 -9.75 12.74
N GLY A 346 -10.61 -9.81 12.34
CA GLY A 346 -11.77 -9.46 13.16
C GLY A 346 -12.05 -7.96 13.28
N LEU A 347 -11.23 -7.10 12.65
CA LEU A 347 -11.40 -5.64 12.70
C LEU A 347 -12.55 -5.14 11.82
N LEU A 348 -13.00 -5.96 10.85
CA LEU A 348 -14.15 -5.70 10.00
C LEU A 348 -15.16 -6.85 10.07
N PRO A 349 -16.44 -6.63 9.67
CA PRO A 349 -17.44 -7.69 9.54
C PRO A 349 -16.93 -8.86 8.70
N SER A 350 -17.22 -10.09 9.15
CA SER A 350 -16.86 -11.34 8.45
C SER A 350 -17.40 -11.41 7.02
N PHE A 351 -18.43 -10.62 6.70
CA PHE A 351 -18.93 -10.43 5.33
C PHE A 351 -17.82 -10.13 4.31
N PHE A 352 -16.75 -9.41 4.71
CA PHE A 352 -15.65 -9.03 3.82
C PHE A 352 -14.54 -10.09 3.70
N SER A 353 -14.54 -11.13 4.53
CA SER A 353 -13.55 -12.23 4.47
C SER A 353 -13.99 -13.39 3.58
N ASP A 354 -15.25 -13.40 3.13
CA ASP A 354 -15.82 -14.44 2.26
C ASP A 354 -15.18 -14.44 0.87
N VAL A 355 -14.51 -15.56 0.54
CA VAL A 355 -13.89 -15.80 -0.78
C VAL A 355 -14.80 -16.71 -1.61
N HIS A 356 -15.04 -16.36 -2.88
CA HIS A 356 -15.90 -17.15 -3.75
C HIS A 356 -15.25 -18.47 -4.17
N LYS A 357 -16.00 -19.59 -4.11
CA LYS A 357 -15.44 -20.96 -4.26
C LYS A 357 -14.81 -21.24 -5.63
N THR A 358 -15.34 -20.68 -6.72
CA THR A 358 -14.83 -20.97 -8.08
C THR A 358 -13.77 -19.98 -8.54
N THR A 359 -13.94 -18.69 -8.23
CA THR A 359 -13.03 -17.62 -8.68
C THR A 359 -11.89 -17.36 -7.68
N GLN A 360 -12.04 -17.80 -6.42
CA GLN A 360 -11.10 -17.56 -5.33
C GLN A 360 -10.79 -16.06 -5.13
N VAL A 361 -11.76 -15.18 -5.43
CA VAL A 361 -11.68 -13.72 -5.25
C VAL A 361 -12.75 -13.29 -4.21
N PRO A 362 -12.49 -12.28 -3.37
CA PRO A 362 -13.47 -11.71 -2.45
C PRO A 362 -14.52 -10.84 -3.19
N VAL A 363 -15.41 -11.48 -3.96
CA VAL A 363 -16.40 -10.83 -4.84
C VAL A 363 -17.27 -9.82 -4.10
N LYS A 364 -17.72 -10.15 -2.88
CA LYS A 364 -18.56 -9.26 -2.06
C LYS A 364 -17.85 -7.94 -1.75
N SER A 365 -16.59 -8.03 -1.31
CA SER A 365 -15.73 -6.87 -1.03
C SER A 365 -15.51 -6.05 -2.30
N THR A 366 -15.22 -6.69 -3.44
CA THR A 366 -15.02 -6.02 -4.73
C THR A 366 -16.26 -5.25 -5.20
N ILE A 367 -17.46 -5.79 -5.02
CA ILE A 367 -18.70 -5.12 -5.40
C ILE A 367 -18.95 -3.90 -4.52
N VAL A 368 -18.82 -4.04 -3.19
CA VAL A 368 -19.03 -2.93 -2.26
C VAL A 368 -18.05 -1.79 -2.54
N THR A 369 -16.77 -2.10 -2.72
CA THR A 369 -15.76 -1.09 -3.01
C THR A 369 -15.93 -0.46 -4.39
N GLY A 370 -16.34 -1.25 -5.39
CA GLY A 370 -16.67 -0.77 -6.72
C GLY A 370 -17.84 0.21 -6.72
N ILE A 371 -18.90 -0.06 -5.95
CA ILE A 371 -20.05 0.85 -5.79
C ILE A 371 -19.59 2.17 -5.14
N CYS A 372 -18.77 2.10 -4.09
CA CYS A 372 -18.21 3.30 -3.45
C CYS A 372 -17.35 4.11 -4.42
N ALA A 373 -16.45 3.47 -5.16
CA ALA A 373 -15.61 4.13 -6.16
C ALA A 373 -16.42 4.72 -7.31
N ALA A 374 -17.44 4.02 -7.81
CA ALA A 374 -18.32 4.54 -8.87
C ALA A 374 -19.11 5.76 -8.40
N SER A 375 -19.58 5.74 -7.15
CA SER A 375 -20.29 6.88 -6.54
C SER A 375 -19.37 8.10 -6.40
N LEU A 376 -18.13 7.91 -5.92
CA LEU A 376 -17.15 8.99 -5.81
C LEU A 376 -16.73 9.53 -7.18
N ALA A 377 -16.52 8.65 -8.16
CA ALA A 377 -16.22 9.05 -9.54
C ALA A 377 -17.35 9.86 -10.17
N PHE A 378 -18.61 9.58 -9.79
CA PHE A 378 -19.78 10.31 -10.27
C PHE A 378 -19.88 11.73 -9.69
N PHE A 379 -19.64 11.90 -8.38
CA PHE A 379 -19.90 13.17 -7.67
C PHE A 379 -18.70 14.10 -7.46
N MET A 380 -17.46 13.62 -7.50
CA MET A 380 -16.29 14.41 -7.10
C MET A 380 -15.34 14.71 -8.25
N ASP A 381 -14.67 15.86 -8.26
CA ASP A 381 -13.71 16.21 -9.31
C ASP A 381 -12.32 15.59 -9.15
N VAL A 382 -11.61 15.45 -10.28
CA VAL A 382 -10.26 14.84 -10.38
C VAL A 382 -9.26 15.55 -9.47
N SER A 383 -9.24 16.88 -9.45
CA SER A 383 -8.29 17.68 -8.66
C SER A 383 -8.47 17.47 -7.15
N GLN A 384 -9.73 17.41 -6.70
CA GLN A 384 -10.08 17.15 -5.31
C GLN A 384 -9.70 15.72 -4.91
N LEU A 385 -9.97 14.74 -5.77
CA LEU A 385 -9.62 13.34 -5.54
C LEU A 385 -8.10 13.13 -5.49
N ALA A 386 -7.35 13.65 -6.48
CA ALA A 386 -5.90 13.49 -6.56
C ALA A 386 -5.16 14.08 -5.36
N GLY A 387 -5.58 15.26 -4.88
CA GLY A 387 -5.00 15.87 -3.68
C GLY A 387 -5.19 15.03 -2.42
N MET A 388 -6.34 14.35 -2.28
CA MET A 388 -6.61 13.47 -1.14
C MET A 388 -5.79 12.18 -1.19
N VAL A 389 -5.60 11.60 -2.39
CA VAL A 389 -4.83 10.36 -2.59
C VAL A 389 -3.39 10.54 -2.16
N SER A 390 -2.71 11.58 -2.67
CA SER A 390 -1.28 11.80 -2.38
C SER A 390 -0.99 11.92 -0.88
N VAL A 391 -1.89 12.56 -0.11
CA VAL A 391 -1.72 12.66 1.35
C VAL A 391 -1.84 11.29 2.02
N GLY A 392 -2.84 10.48 1.62
CA GLY A 392 -3.01 9.12 2.13
C GLY A 392 -1.80 8.22 1.85
N THR A 393 -1.30 8.25 0.61
CA THR A 393 -0.16 7.43 0.20
C THR A 393 1.12 7.80 0.93
N LEU A 394 1.39 9.10 1.11
CA LEU A 394 2.56 9.56 1.84
C LEU A 394 2.53 9.11 3.31
N LEU A 395 1.36 9.10 3.95
CA LEU A 395 1.19 8.53 5.29
C LEU A 395 1.48 7.02 5.30
N ALA A 396 0.95 6.28 4.32
CA ALA A 396 1.19 4.85 4.17
C ALA A 396 2.69 4.53 3.93
N PHE A 397 3.38 5.29 3.09
CA PHE A 397 4.79 5.05 2.80
C PHE A 397 5.69 5.41 3.99
N THR A 398 5.35 6.48 4.70
CA THR A 398 6.06 6.88 5.92
C THR A 398 5.96 5.79 6.97
N ILE A 399 4.77 5.23 7.21
CA ILE A 399 4.62 4.17 8.22
C ILE A 399 5.35 2.88 7.83
N VAL A 400 5.44 2.56 6.53
CA VAL A 400 6.19 1.39 6.05
C VAL A 400 7.69 1.58 6.25
N ALA A 401 8.21 2.78 5.96
CA ALA A 401 9.60 3.11 6.24
C ALA A 401 9.90 3.02 7.76
N VAL A 402 9.02 3.55 8.60
CA VAL A 402 9.12 3.44 10.07
C VAL A 402 9.02 1.98 10.52
N SER A 403 8.14 1.18 9.92
CA SER A 403 7.97 -0.24 10.24
C SER A 403 9.24 -1.04 9.98
N ILE A 404 9.99 -0.76 8.90
CA ILE A 404 11.33 -1.34 8.69
C ILE A 404 12.31 -0.96 9.79
N LEU A 405 12.36 0.32 10.15
CA LEU A 405 13.30 0.78 11.16
C LEU A 405 13.01 0.11 12.51
N ILE A 406 11.74 -0.03 12.87
CA ILE A 406 11.31 -0.78 14.05
C ILE A 406 11.74 -2.24 13.92
N LEU A 407 11.43 -2.91 12.81
CA LEU A 407 11.77 -4.32 12.61
C LEU A 407 13.28 -4.59 12.69
N ARG A 408 14.11 -3.65 12.23
CA ARG A 408 15.58 -3.80 12.17
C ARG A 408 16.29 -3.44 13.46
N TYR A 409 15.83 -2.41 14.16
CA TYR A 409 16.53 -1.85 15.33
C TYR A 409 15.82 -2.09 16.65
N VAL A 410 14.52 -2.41 16.64
CA VAL A 410 13.70 -2.68 17.83
C VAL A 410 12.81 -3.90 17.56
N PRO A 411 13.40 -5.10 17.36
CA PRO A 411 12.59 -6.31 17.23
C PRO A 411 11.71 -6.48 18.48
N PRO A 412 10.45 -6.90 18.32
CA PRO A 412 9.50 -7.00 19.44
C PRO A 412 10.02 -7.94 20.54
N ASP A 413 9.97 -7.47 21.79
CA ASP A 413 10.40 -8.23 23.00
C ASP A 413 9.38 -9.26 23.48
N GLU A 414 8.15 -9.17 22.98
CA GLU A 414 7.04 -10.08 23.29
C GLU A 414 6.51 -10.66 21.98
N VAL A 415 6.34 -11.99 21.96
CA VAL A 415 5.74 -12.71 20.83
C VAL A 415 4.42 -13.31 21.30
N PRO A 416 3.37 -13.32 20.47
CA PRO A 416 2.18 -14.11 20.74
C PRO A 416 2.58 -15.58 20.93
N LEU A 417 1.98 -16.29 21.90
CA LEU A 417 2.14 -17.75 21.92
C LEU A 417 1.46 -18.35 20.68
N PRO A 418 2.05 -19.38 20.04
CA PRO A 418 1.35 -20.16 19.01
C PRO A 418 0.03 -20.72 19.54
N SER A 419 -0.97 -20.84 18.66
CA SER A 419 -2.30 -21.35 19.00
C SER A 419 -2.29 -22.76 19.63
N SER A 420 -1.34 -23.62 19.27
CA SER A 420 -1.15 -24.93 19.90
C SER A 420 -0.72 -24.83 21.37
N LEU A 421 0.21 -23.91 21.67
CA LEU A 421 0.69 -23.66 23.02
C LEU A 421 -0.30 -22.85 23.86
N GLN A 422 -1.14 -22.01 23.22
CA GLN A 422 -2.25 -21.33 23.89
C GLN A 422 -3.32 -22.32 24.37
N ALA A 423 -3.65 -23.32 23.55
CA ALA A 423 -4.60 -24.37 23.93
C ALA A 423 -4.07 -25.20 25.11
N SER A 424 -2.78 -25.58 25.10
CA SER A 424 -2.17 -26.27 26.23
C SER A 424 -2.08 -25.40 27.48
N PHE A 425 -1.73 -24.11 27.35
CA PHE A 425 -1.73 -23.18 28.48
C PHE A 425 -3.11 -23.00 29.11
N ARG A 426 -4.16 -22.89 28.29
CA ARG A 426 -5.55 -22.79 28.78
C ARG A 426 -6.01 -24.07 29.47
N LEU A 427 -5.67 -25.24 28.91
CA LEU A 427 -5.96 -26.55 29.54
C LEU A 427 -5.22 -26.73 30.86
N SER A 428 -3.96 -26.28 30.96
CA SER A 428 -3.21 -26.30 32.22
C SER A 428 -3.81 -25.35 33.26
N GLN A 429 -4.31 -24.18 32.84
CA GLN A 429 -4.91 -23.20 33.73
C GLN A 429 -6.30 -23.62 34.22
N ASP A 430 -7.13 -24.26 33.38
CA ASP A 430 -8.41 -24.86 33.81
C ASP A 430 -8.19 -26.03 34.79
N ASN A 431 -7.16 -26.85 34.59
CA ASN A 431 -6.84 -27.96 35.50
C ASN A 431 -6.34 -27.48 36.88
N ASP A 432 -5.75 -26.29 36.98
CA ASP A 432 -5.33 -25.70 38.25
C ASP A 432 -6.49 -25.03 39.02
N GLU A 433 -7.56 -24.61 38.32
CA GLU A 433 -8.77 -24.07 38.98
C GLU A 433 -9.72 -25.17 39.50
N GLU A 434 -9.59 -26.42 39.04
CA GLU A 434 -10.49 -27.54 39.38
C GLU A 434 -10.02 -28.42 40.56
N LYS A 435 -9.19 -27.89 41.48
CA LYS A 435 -8.81 -28.59 42.72
C LYS A 435 -9.65 -28.09 43.91
N PRO A 436 -10.62 -28.87 44.45
CA PRO A 436 -11.42 -28.43 45.59
C PRO A 436 -10.56 -28.35 46.85
N ARG A 437 -10.73 -27.25 47.59
CA ARG A 437 -10.26 -27.13 48.98
C ARG A 437 -11.15 -27.99 49.87
N ASP A 438 -10.62 -29.07 50.43
CA ASP A 438 -11.21 -29.72 51.60
C ASP A 438 -10.15 -30.05 52.68
N SER A 439 -10.44 -29.47 53.85
CA SER A 439 -10.15 -29.78 55.27
C SER A 439 -9.12 -30.83 55.73
N LEU A 440 -8.26 -30.35 56.67
CA LEU A 440 -7.81 -30.93 57.96
C LEU A 440 -7.65 -32.46 58.15
N GLY A 441 -6.46 -32.87 58.61
CA GLY A 441 -6.21 -34.11 59.34
C GLY A 441 -4.71 -34.37 59.58
N ASP A 442 -4.36 -34.60 60.85
CA ASP A 442 -3.02 -34.83 61.41
C ASP A 442 -2.54 -36.30 61.26
N GLU A 443 -1.28 -36.54 61.62
CA GLU A 443 -0.59 -37.82 61.97
C GLU A 443 0.53 -38.38 61.05
N ASP A 444 1.62 -38.72 61.75
CA ASP A 444 2.94 -39.21 61.35
C ASP A 444 2.99 -40.65 60.78
N HIS A 445 3.94 -40.92 59.87
CA HIS A 445 4.89 -42.04 59.98
C HIS A 445 5.97 -42.04 58.88
N GLU A 446 7.22 -42.30 59.29
CA GLU A 446 8.41 -42.54 58.44
C GLU A 446 8.40 -43.90 57.70
N GLN A 447 9.31 -43.98 56.71
CA GLN A 447 10.00 -45.14 56.10
C GLN A 447 9.50 -45.66 54.74
N GLY A 448 10.42 -45.64 53.76
CA GLY A 448 10.48 -46.68 52.72
C GLY A 448 10.77 -46.19 51.31
N ALA A 449 12.03 -46.30 50.90
CA ALA A 449 12.61 -45.98 49.59
C ALA A 449 12.04 -46.76 48.39
N SER A 450 12.14 -46.16 47.20
CA SER A 450 12.66 -46.70 45.92
C SER A 450 12.01 -45.95 44.74
N GLU A 451 12.71 -44.95 44.21
CA GLU A 451 13.40 -44.98 42.89
C GLU A 451 12.49 -44.56 41.72
N ILE A 452 12.75 -43.37 41.17
CA ILE A 452 13.37 -43.19 39.84
C ILE A 452 13.94 -41.77 39.84
N SER A 453 15.22 -41.68 40.21
CA SER A 453 16.12 -40.62 39.79
C SER A 453 17.16 -41.29 38.93
N ASP A 454 17.31 -40.87 37.67
CA ASP A 454 18.60 -40.72 37.01
C ASP A 454 18.40 -39.90 35.71
N VAL A 455 18.82 -38.63 35.73
CA VAL A 455 20.13 -38.13 35.26
C VAL A 455 20.13 -37.84 33.76
N VAL A 456 20.05 -36.55 33.43
CA VAL A 456 21.05 -35.89 32.56
C VAL A 456 21.40 -34.55 33.20
N VAL A 457 22.45 -34.58 34.02
CA VAL A 457 23.23 -33.41 34.39
C VAL A 457 23.93 -32.96 33.11
N VAL A 458 23.47 -31.88 32.49
CA VAL A 458 24.31 -31.12 31.56
C VAL A 458 25.16 -30.20 32.41
N GLU A 459 26.42 -30.56 32.50
CA GLU A 459 27.52 -29.83 33.13
C GLU A 459 27.53 -28.38 32.63
N SER A 460 26.97 -27.46 33.42
CA SER A 460 27.10 -26.03 33.16
C SER A 460 28.50 -25.60 33.59
N VAL A 461 29.40 -25.43 32.63
CA VAL A 461 30.60 -24.61 32.82
C VAL A 461 30.14 -23.16 32.97
N ASN A 462 29.70 -22.81 34.18
CA ASN A 462 29.28 -21.46 34.55
C ASN A 462 30.50 -20.64 34.91
N ASP A 463 31.16 -20.11 33.88
CA ASP A 463 32.21 -19.12 34.04
C ASP A 463 31.54 -17.75 34.32
N PRO A 464 31.69 -17.13 35.51
CA PRO A 464 30.99 -15.89 35.89
C PRO A 464 31.31 -14.71 34.96
N LEU A 465 32.39 -14.81 34.19
CA LEU A 465 32.74 -13.85 33.15
C LEU A 465 31.80 -13.93 31.94
N ILE A 466 31.39 -15.12 31.51
CA ILE A 466 30.50 -15.32 30.35
C ILE A 466 29.09 -14.79 30.66
N GLU A 467 28.59 -15.02 31.87
CA GLU A 467 27.28 -14.53 32.32
C GLU A 467 27.26 -12.99 32.41
N LYS A 468 28.34 -12.40 32.93
CA LYS A 468 28.51 -10.94 32.98
C LYS A 468 28.65 -10.33 31.58
N GLN A 469 29.29 -11.03 30.64
CA GLN A 469 29.44 -10.61 29.24
C GLN A 469 28.13 -10.71 28.47
N LEU A 470 27.33 -11.76 28.72
CA LEU A 470 25.98 -11.93 28.17
C LEU A 470 25.00 -10.88 28.72
N TYR A 471 25.08 -10.58 30.02
CA TYR A 471 24.27 -9.55 30.66
C TYR A 471 24.65 -8.14 30.19
N ALA A 472 25.96 -7.84 30.08
CA ALA A 472 26.44 -6.57 29.52
C ALA A 472 26.04 -6.42 28.04
N SER A 473 26.09 -7.49 27.25
CA SER A 473 25.62 -7.53 25.86
C SER A 473 24.11 -7.24 25.76
N LYS A 474 23.28 -7.90 26.58
CA LYS A 474 21.82 -7.65 26.66
C LYS A 474 21.50 -6.22 27.10
N LEU A 475 22.26 -5.66 28.04
CA LEU A 475 22.08 -4.29 28.50
C LEU A 475 22.46 -3.28 27.41
N ASP A 476 23.53 -3.52 26.67
CA ASP A 476 23.93 -2.71 25.52
C ASP A 476 22.94 -2.82 24.35
N GLU A 477 22.37 -4.00 24.10
CA GLU A 477 21.27 -4.18 23.15
C GLU A 477 20.02 -3.41 23.58
N ALA A 478 19.59 -3.50 24.83
CA ALA A 478 18.44 -2.75 25.35
C ALA A 478 18.68 -1.23 25.28
N LYS A 479 19.90 -0.77 25.57
CA LYS A 479 20.29 0.64 25.45
C LYS A 479 20.36 1.11 24.00
N ARG A 480 20.86 0.28 23.08
CA ARG A 480 20.81 0.54 21.62
C ARG A 480 19.37 0.60 21.11
N ARG A 481 18.50 -0.32 21.53
CA ARG A 481 17.06 -0.32 21.19
C ARG A 481 16.37 0.94 21.68
N LYS A 482 16.61 1.35 22.92
CA LYS A 482 16.04 2.59 23.48
C LYS A 482 16.52 3.83 22.73
N THR A 483 17.80 3.86 22.36
CA THR A 483 18.40 4.95 21.58
C THR A 483 17.83 4.99 20.15
N ALA A 484 17.68 3.83 19.50
CA ALA A 484 17.07 3.71 18.18
C ALA A 484 15.59 4.10 18.20
N ALA A 485 14.83 3.65 19.20
CA ALA A 485 13.42 4.03 19.38
C ALA A 485 13.28 5.55 19.59
N CYS A 486 14.11 6.16 20.44
CA CYS A 486 14.13 7.61 20.60
C CYS A 486 14.51 8.35 19.31
N SER A 487 15.47 7.82 18.54
CA SER A 487 15.88 8.40 17.26
C SER A 487 14.73 8.33 16.24
N ILE A 488 14.09 7.17 16.08
CA ILE A 488 12.93 6.97 15.19
C ILE A 488 11.79 7.91 15.60
N ALA A 489 11.47 7.99 16.90
CA ALA A 489 10.46 8.91 17.41
C ALA A 489 10.81 10.37 17.12
N SER A 490 12.07 10.78 17.30
CA SER A 490 12.52 12.14 17.00
C SER A 490 12.42 12.48 15.51
N VAL A 491 12.73 11.53 14.62
CA VAL A 491 12.58 11.69 13.17
C VAL A 491 11.10 11.81 12.81
N CYS A 492 10.24 10.96 13.38
CA CYS A 492 8.80 11.02 13.13
C CYS A 492 8.19 12.35 13.60
N ILE A 493 8.58 12.81 14.80
CA ILE A 493 8.14 14.11 15.34
C ILE A 493 8.69 15.25 14.48
N GLY A 494 9.96 15.19 14.07
CA GLY A 494 10.57 16.19 13.19
C GLY A 494 9.85 16.29 11.84
N VAL A 495 9.56 15.15 11.22
CA VAL A 495 8.78 15.08 9.97
C VAL A 495 7.37 15.63 10.19
N LEU A 496 6.66 15.22 11.25
CA LEU A 496 5.33 15.74 11.57
C LEU A 496 5.35 17.26 11.71
N VAL A 497 6.26 17.80 12.52
CA VAL A 497 6.39 19.25 12.78
C VAL A 497 6.71 20.00 11.49
N LEU A 498 7.67 19.53 10.70
CA LEU A 498 8.01 20.13 9.40
C LEU A 498 6.83 20.10 8.43
N THR A 499 6.12 18.98 8.36
CA THR A 499 4.96 18.80 7.46
C THR A 499 3.81 19.71 7.88
N THR A 500 3.50 19.81 9.17
CA THR A 500 2.48 20.74 9.69
C THR A 500 2.87 22.21 9.49
N SER A 501 4.15 22.55 9.66
CA SER A 501 4.64 23.93 9.49
C SER A 501 4.66 24.37 8.02
N ALA A 502 5.06 23.47 7.11
CA ALA A 502 4.98 23.69 5.68
C ALA A 502 3.52 23.80 5.20
N SER A 503 2.62 23.00 5.78
CA SER A 503 1.18 23.07 5.46
C SER A 503 0.53 24.37 5.93
N ALA A 504 1.00 24.95 7.04
CA ALA A 504 0.48 26.22 7.57
C ALA A 504 0.93 27.47 6.79
N THR A 505 2.00 27.38 6.00
CA THR A 505 2.63 28.54 5.34
C THR A 505 2.31 28.66 3.85
N PHE A 506 1.87 27.59 3.18
CA PHE A 506 1.85 27.53 1.71
C PHE A 506 0.47 27.35 1.04
N LEU A 507 -0.66 27.20 1.74
CA LEU A 507 -1.85 26.64 1.08
C LEU A 507 -3.22 27.30 1.36
N PRO A 508 -4.03 27.52 0.30
CA PRO A 508 -5.50 27.63 0.39
C PRO A 508 -6.17 26.24 0.49
N PHE A 509 -5.66 25.32 1.32
CA PHE A 509 -6.05 23.88 1.37
C PHE A 509 -7.02 23.48 2.50
N GLY A 510 -7.76 24.42 3.10
CA GLY A 510 -8.70 24.09 4.19
C GLY A 510 -9.69 22.98 3.82
N GLY A 511 -10.15 22.93 2.57
CA GLY A 511 -11.12 21.94 2.10
C GLY A 511 -10.58 20.50 2.05
N THR A 512 -9.40 20.27 1.47
CA THR A 512 -8.85 18.92 1.28
C THR A 512 -8.51 18.27 2.63
N TRP A 513 -7.85 19.01 3.52
CA TRP A 513 -7.52 18.50 4.86
C TRP A 513 -8.74 18.29 5.72
N MET A 514 -9.75 19.16 5.62
CA MET A 514 -11.02 18.96 6.31
C MET A 514 -11.72 17.69 5.83
N ARG A 515 -11.75 17.45 4.51
CA ARG A 515 -12.33 16.22 3.94
C ARG A 515 -11.57 14.98 4.40
N VAL A 516 -10.25 14.94 4.23
CA VAL A 516 -9.41 13.81 4.71
C VAL A 516 -9.60 13.58 6.21
N GLY A 517 -9.65 14.65 7.01
CA GLY A 517 -9.92 14.59 8.44
C GLY A 517 -11.26 13.95 8.77
N VAL A 518 -12.34 14.32 8.07
CA VAL A 518 -13.67 13.71 8.24
C VAL A 518 -13.64 12.21 7.95
N TRP A 519 -12.97 11.80 6.87
CA TRP A 519 -12.86 10.38 6.51
C TRP A 519 -12.03 9.57 7.52
N LEU A 520 -10.96 10.13 8.06
CA LEU A 520 -10.16 9.50 9.12
C LEU A 520 -10.93 9.40 10.43
N VAL A 521 -11.68 10.45 10.80
CA VAL A 521 -12.55 10.44 11.98
C VAL A 521 -13.61 9.33 11.86
N MET A 522 -14.21 9.15 10.68
CA MET A 522 -15.13 8.04 10.43
C MET A 522 -14.46 6.67 10.68
N GLY A 523 -13.21 6.50 10.24
CA GLY A 523 -12.43 5.28 10.53
C GLY A 523 -12.18 5.06 12.03
N VAL A 524 -11.92 6.14 12.78
CA VAL A 524 -11.77 6.08 14.25
C VAL A 524 -13.09 5.66 14.91
N PHE A 525 -14.23 6.19 14.46
CA PHE A 525 -15.54 5.77 14.94
C PHE A 525 -15.78 4.27 14.71
N VAL A 526 -15.52 3.77 13.49
CA VAL A 526 -15.66 2.34 13.19
C VAL A 526 -14.77 1.47 14.09
N TYR A 527 -13.54 1.91 14.39
CA TYR A 527 -12.67 1.17 15.31
C TYR A 527 -13.20 1.12 16.74
N ILE A 528 -13.65 2.26 17.27
CA ILE A 528 -14.11 2.38 18.66
C ILE A 528 -15.36 1.52 18.88
N PHE A 529 -16.31 1.52 17.92
CA PHE A 529 -17.58 0.82 18.06
C PHE A 529 -17.54 -0.65 17.65
N TYR A 530 -16.69 -1.02 16.69
CA TYR A 530 -16.64 -2.38 16.14
C TYR A 530 -15.27 -3.05 16.30
N GLY A 531 -14.20 -2.43 15.77
CA GLY A 531 -12.89 -3.07 15.67
C GLY A 531 -12.29 -3.47 17.03
N ARG A 532 -12.41 -2.60 18.04
CA ARG A 532 -11.86 -2.84 19.38
C ARG A 532 -12.51 -4.02 20.11
N THR A 533 -13.79 -4.30 19.85
CA THR A 533 -14.54 -5.37 20.53
C THR A 533 -14.43 -6.71 19.81
N HIS A 534 -14.14 -6.71 18.51
CA HIS A 534 -14.11 -7.92 17.66
C HIS A 534 -12.70 -8.32 17.20
N SER A 535 -11.64 -7.63 17.65
CA SER A 535 -10.25 -7.97 17.31
C SER A 535 -9.92 -9.41 17.69
N SER A 536 -9.36 -10.17 16.74
CA SER A 536 -8.93 -11.56 16.94
C SER A 536 -7.79 -11.68 17.97
N LEU A 537 -7.10 -10.59 18.30
CA LEU A 537 -6.03 -10.58 19.31
C LEU A 537 -6.54 -10.30 20.73
N THR A 538 -7.87 -10.32 20.94
CA THR A 538 -8.46 -9.98 22.24
C THR A 538 -8.11 -10.96 23.35
N ASP A 539 -8.02 -12.25 23.01
CA ASP A 539 -7.76 -13.33 23.98
C ASP A 539 -6.35 -13.96 23.81
N VAL A 540 -5.46 -13.28 23.08
CA VAL A 540 -4.09 -13.75 22.82
C VAL A 540 -3.18 -13.40 23.98
N VAL A 541 -2.52 -14.41 24.53
CA VAL A 541 -1.53 -14.26 25.60
C VAL A 541 -0.18 -13.92 24.99
N TYR A 542 0.38 -12.78 25.39
CA TYR A 542 1.71 -12.33 25.01
C TYR A 542 2.71 -12.77 26.07
N VAL A 543 3.82 -13.36 25.65
CA VAL A 543 4.89 -13.83 26.54
C VAL A 543 6.23 -13.23 26.09
N PRO A 544 7.09 -12.82 27.03
CA PRO A 544 8.45 -12.37 26.72
C PRO A 544 9.21 -13.41 25.91
N VAL A 545 9.99 -12.98 24.91
CA VAL A 545 10.75 -13.87 24.01
C VAL A 545 11.66 -14.86 24.77
N ALA A 546 12.19 -14.46 25.94
CA ALA A 546 12.98 -15.34 26.80
C ALA A 546 12.17 -16.54 27.33
N GLN A 547 10.95 -16.30 27.80
CA GLN A 547 10.04 -17.35 28.28
C GLN A 547 9.48 -18.17 27.11
N ALA A 548 9.22 -17.55 25.95
CA ALA A 548 8.80 -18.28 24.77
C ALA A 548 9.85 -19.33 24.34
N ASN A 549 11.14 -18.96 24.33
CA ASN A 549 12.22 -19.90 24.00
C ASN A 549 12.34 -21.06 25.00
N GLU A 550 12.10 -20.82 26.30
CA GLU A 550 12.05 -21.88 27.32
C GLU A 550 10.85 -22.81 27.12
N ILE A 551 9.69 -22.27 26.76
CA ILE A 551 8.48 -23.06 26.43
C ILE A 551 8.72 -23.90 25.16
N PHE A 552 9.35 -23.34 24.13
CA PHE A 552 9.70 -24.08 22.92
C PHE A 552 10.78 -25.15 23.15
N ALA A 553 11.80 -24.85 23.96
CA ALA A 553 12.85 -25.81 24.31
C ALA A 553 12.28 -27.00 25.10
N SER A 554 11.45 -26.73 26.11
CA SER A 554 10.77 -27.75 26.91
C SER A 554 9.75 -28.56 26.10
N SER A 555 9.04 -27.94 25.17
CA SER A 555 8.17 -28.65 24.21
C SER A 555 8.95 -29.60 23.30
N SER A 556 10.12 -29.21 22.80
CA SER A 556 10.94 -30.07 21.94
C SER A 556 11.58 -31.25 22.68
N SER A 557 11.89 -31.09 23.97
CA SER A 557 12.40 -32.18 24.82
C SER A 557 11.29 -33.14 25.29
N SER A 558 10.02 -32.74 25.19
CA SER A 558 8.86 -33.52 25.66
C SER A 558 8.30 -34.50 24.62
N GLY A 559 8.92 -34.65 23.45
CA GLY A 559 8.59 -35.71 22.51
C GLY A 559 7.11 -35.80 22.11
N PHE A 560 6.46 -34.69 21.78
CA PHE A 560 5.17 -34.74 21.09
C PHE A 560 5.38 -34.66 19.58
N VAL A 561 5.60 -35.82 18.98
CA VAL A 561 5.35 -36.06 17.55
C VAL A 561 3.85 -36.31 17.42
N VAL A 562 3.08 -35.34 16.89
CA VAL A 562 1.97 -35.54 15.92
C VAL A 562 1.80 -34.27 15.10
#